data_AF-D3AZQ5-F1
#
_entry.id   AF-D3AZQ5-F1
#
_cell.length_a   1.000
_cell.length_b   1.000
_cell.length_c   1.000
_cell.angle_alpha   90.00
_cell.angle_beta   90.00
_cell.angle_gamma   90.00
#
_symmetry.space_group_name_H-M   'P 1'
#
loop_
_entity.id
_entity.type
_entity.pdbx_description
1 polymer ?
#
loop_
_entity_poly.entity_id
_entity_poly.type
_entity_poly.pdbx_seq_one_letter_code
_entity_poly.pdbx_strand_id
1 'polypeptide(L)'
;MIFFLSVCVREWQDDVVFDISDSSVSVLDVLSKNVKLSPGSLPNSIENISICSSFNAHVLPNSVKTMTVDCHNQEFLPGLFPHSLESLTLYMYDNPLMEHSLPHNLKSLHLGTYHAEPHRVDIGNLPRSLETIQFHYSFAEQIENIPILSQFQRLTTLIGCHFEWIGSLPPSVTTLRFTTCYLNSEYIKPGAIPSTITDLDFGGMRYFNLQPGSIPSSVSKLSLGYFEHSLEPGVIPIGVIYLDLSHAARDFSAESIPNTVESLKYLNYSYSEESKFLGILSLPSIKKLFFYADIKISIFPPYLESLKLSGNGVPLLYSSLPPTLKKLSLNKILFVKDTLNETPNQPKRLLMKVGQSYFNNSTLEDLPLSVEIIKIHLNIELRRFNKSTTFIGYNREYPISGGFIKSTYNLRDLIYDKEFDKCVNNDKISTIIK
;
A
#
# COMPACT_ATOMS: atom_id res chain seq x y z
N MET A 1 -29.17 -5.99 0.24
CA MET A 1 -27.71 -5.92 0.08
C MET A 1 -27.45 -6.19 -1.39
N ILE A 2 -27.28 -5.15 -2.20
CA ILE A 2 -27.06 -5.31 -3.64
C ILE A 2 -25.62 -5.80 -3.78
N PHE A 3 -25.46 -7.08 -4.11
CA PHE A 3 -24.16 -7.65 -4.44
C PHE A 3 -23.78 -7.07 -5.81
N PHE A 4 -22.78 -6.20 -5.83
CA PHE A 4 -22.19 -5.78 -7.09
C PHE A 4 -21.31 -6.91 -7.62
N LEU A 5 -21.59 -7.36 -8.84
CA LEU A 5 -20.85 -8.42 -9.49
C LEU A 5 -19.57 -7.84 -10.11
N SER A 6 -18.45 -8.55 -9.94
CA SER A 6 -17.19 -8.27 -10.63
C SER A 6 -17.00 -9.30 -11.74
N VAL A 7 -16.79 -8.86 -12.97
CA VAL A 7 -16.64 -9.73 -14.14
C VAL A 7 -15.25 -9.58 -14.73
N CYS A 8 -14.59 -10.70 -15.03
CA CYS A 8 -13.31 -10.75 -15.72
C CYS A 8 -13.47 -11.48 -17.06
N VAL A 9 -13.21 -10.78 -18.16
CA VAL A 9 -13.23 -11.31 -19.52
C VAL A 9 -11.80 -11.65 -19.94
N ARG A 10 -11.54 -12.94 -20.15
CA ARG A 10 -10.22 -13.43 -20.58
C ARG A 10 -10.17 -13.80 -22.06
N GLU A 11 -11.30 -14.22 -22.61
CA GLU A 11 -11.47 -14.57 -24.02
C GLU A 11 -12.68 -13.80 -24.56
N TRP A 12 -12.55 -13.24 -25.75
CA TRP A 12 -13.62 -12.51 -26.44
C TRP A 12 -13.80 -13.11 -27.83
N GLN A 13 -15.04 -13.42 -28.19
CA GLN A 13 -15.39 -13.71 -29.58
C GLN A 13 -15.94 -12.42 -30.20
N ASP A 14 -15.46 -12.09 -31.41
CA ASP A 14 -15.96 -10.94 -32.18
C ASP A 14 -17.51 -11.00 -32.25
N ASP A 15 -18.15 -9.83 -32.13
CA ASP A 15 -19.61 -9.62 -32.17
C ASP A 15 -20.43 -10.19 -30.98
N VAL A 16 -19.79 -10.63 -29.89
CA VAL A 16 -20.50 -10.92 -28.64
C VAL A 16 -20.92 -9.61 -27.95
N VAL A 17 -22.23 -9.35 -27.93
CA VAL A 17 -22.83 -8.33 -27.08
C VAL A 17 -22.88 -8.92 -25.67
N PHE A 18 -22.29 -8.24 -24.69
CA PHE A 18 -22.55 -8.55 -23.28
C PHE A 18 -24.07 -8.53 -23.10
N ASP A 19 -24.68 -9.59 -22.58
CA ASP A 19 -26.11 -9.57 -22.31
C ASP A 19 -26.41 -8.39 -21.35
N ILE A 20 -26.93 -7.30 -21.92
CA ILE A 20 -27.08 -5.98 -21.31
C ILE A 20 -28.10 -6.02 -20.15
N SER A 21 -28.76 -7.17 -19.94
CA SER A 21 -29.76 -7.37 -18.90
C SER A 21 -29.16 -7.44 -17.48
N ASP A 22 -27.86 -7.70 -17.31
CA ASP A 22 -27.28 -7.81 -15.97
C ASP A 22 -26.84 -6.45 -15.40
N SER A 23 -27.83 -5.68 -14.97
CA SER A 23 -27.66 -4.41 -14.23
C SER A 23 -26.93 -4.54 -12.87
N SER A 24 -26.49 -5.74 -12.47
CA SER A 24 -25.77 -5.97 -11.22
C SER A 24 -24.25 -5.83 -11.33
N VAL A 25 -23.69 -5.76 -12.55
CA VAL A 25 -22.24 -5.66 -12.77
C VAL A 25 -21.78 -4.20 -12.57
N SER A 26 -20.86 -3.98 -11.64
CA SER A 26 -20.25 -2.64 -11.41
C SER A 26 -18.74 -2.60 -11.67
N VAL A 27 -18.09 -3.76 -11.74
CA VAL A 27 -16.64 -3.89 -12.01
C VAL A 27 -16.43 -4.82 -13.19
N LEU A 28 -15.70 -4.35 -14.20
CA LEU A 28 -15.40 -5.10 -15.41
C LEU A 28 -13.91 -5.04 -15.76
N ASP A 29 -13.26 -6.21 -15.84
CA ASP A 29 -11.89 -6.35 -16.31
C ASP A 29 -11.87 -7.04 -17.69
N VAL A 30 -11.41 -6.33 -18.72
CA VAL A 30 -11.26 -6.81 -20.09
C VAL A 30 -9.79 -7.09 -20.39
N LEU A 31 -9.37 -8.33 -20.12
CA LEU A 31 -7.98 -8.77 -20.28
C LEU A 31 -7.68 -9.36 -21.67
N SER A 32 -8.72 -9.56 -22.47
CA SER A 32 -8.56 -10.11 -23.82
C SER A 32 -7.94 -9.09 -24.78
N LYS A 33 -7.01 -9.56 -25.62
CA LYS A 33 -6.37 -8.75 -26.65
C LYS A 33 -7.25 -8.78 -27.90
N ASN A 34 -7.52 -7.62 -28.49
CA ASN A 34 -8.37 -7.42 -29.69
C ASN A 34 -9.89 -7.46 -29.47
N VAL A 35 -10.39 -6.99 -28.32
CA VAL A 35 -11.84 -6.82 -28.12
C VAL A 35 -12.38 -5.65 -28.95
N LYS A 36 -13.41 -5.91 -29.75
CA LYS A 36 -14.19 -4.84 -30.40
C LYS A 36 -15.39 -4.48 -29.54
N LEU A 37 -15.28 -3.37 -28.82
CA LEU A 37 -16.41 -2.78 -28.11
C LEU A 37 -17.25 -1.94 -29.10
N SER A 38 -18.56 -2.16 -29.11
CA SER A 38 -19.52 -1.38 -29.90
C SER A 38 -20.33 -0.46 -28.98
N PRO A 39 -20.82 0.70 -29.47
CA PRO A 39 -21.66 1.57 -28.67
C PRO A 39 -22.88 0.83 -28.10
N GLY A 40 -23.09 0.93 -26.79
CA GLY A 40 -24.17 0.24 -26.09
C GLY A 40 -23.90 -1.24 -25.77
N SER A 41 -22.73 -1.79 -26.10
CA SER A 41 -22.40 -3.17 -25.75
C SER A 41 -22.11 -3.38 -24.27
N LEU A 42 -21.88 -2.31 -23.50
CA LEU A 42 -21.55 -2.38 -22.07
C LEU A 42 -22.75 -1.94 -21.21
N PRO A 43 -23.05 -2.66 -20.10
CA PRO A 43 -24.08 -2.23 -19.14
C PRO A 43 -23.83 -0.84 -18.55
N ASN A 44 -24.90 -0.03 -18.45
CA ASN A 44 -24.86 1.30 -17.81
C ASN A 44 -24.72 1.27 -16.28
N SER A 45 -24.52 0.09 -15.68
CA SER A 45 -24.24 -0.08 -14.25
C SER A 45 -22.74 -0.10 -13.93
N ILE A 46 -21.86 -0.20 -14.94
CA ILE A 46 -20.42 -0.31 -14.74
C ILE A 46 -19.86 1.01 -14.19
N GLU A 47 -19.22 0.95 -13.02
CA GLU A 47 -18.56 2.09 -12.39
C GLU A 47 -17.02 2.01 -12.51
N ASN A 48 -16.47 0.79 -12.53
CA ASN A 48 -15.04 0.55 -12.59
C ASN A 48 -14.72 -0.36 -13.78
N ILE A 49 -13.81 0.07 -14.64
CA ILE A 49 -13.43 -0.71 -15.83
C ILE A 49 -11.92 -0.76 -16.04
N SER A 50 -11.40 -1.94 -16.35
CA SER A 50 -10.02 -2.13 -16.79
C SER A 50 -10.01 -2.70 -18.20
N ILE A 51 -9.26 -2.09 -19.12
CA ILE A 51 -9.22 -2.49 -20.53
C ILE A 51 -7.77 -2.67 -20.99
N CYS A 52 -7.48 -3.85 -21.55
CA CYS A 52 -6.17 -4.18 -22.15
C CYS A 52 -6.18 -4.25 -23.69
N SER A 53 -7.24 -3.75 -24.34
CA SER A 53 -7.43 -3.70 -25.79
C SER A 53 -7.81 -2.30 -26.27
N SER A 54 -7.58 -2.01 -27.55
CA SER A 54 -7.90 -0.69 -28.08
C SER A 54 -9.40 -0.52 -28.24
N PHE A 55 -9.89 0.70 -28.01
CA PHE A 55 -11.30 1.02 -28.12
C PHE A 55 -11.53 2.40 -28.73
N ASN A 56 -12.71 2.58 -29.33
CA ASN A 56 -13.11 3.81 -30.00
C ASN A 56 -13.83 4.77 -29.04
N ALA A 57 -13.96 6.03 -29.42
CA ALA A 57 -14.79 6.99 -28.71
C ALA A 57 -16.26 6.52 -28.61
N HIS A 58 -16.95 6.99 -27.56
CA HIS A 58 -18.38 6.74 -27.31
C HIS A 58 -18.81 5.28 -27.06
N VAL A 59 -17.88 4.35 -26.84
CA VAL A 59 -18.22 2.95 -26.49
C VAL A 59 -18.41 2.72 -24.99
N LEU A 60 -17.82 3.58 -24.15
CA LEU A 60 -17.88 3.46 -22.70
C LEU A 60 -19.16 4.10 -22.14
N PRO A 61 -19.85 3.46 -21.17
CA PRO A 61 -21.04 4.02 -20.58
C PRO A 61 -20.70 5.23 -19.68
N ASN A 62 -21.63 6.19 -19.58
CA ASN A 62 -21.48 7.37 -18.73
C ASN A 62 -21.57 7.06 -17.22
N SER A 63 -21.75 5.80 -16.82
CA SER A 63 -21.67 5.37 -15.43
C SER A 63 -20.24 5.18 -14.92
N VAL A 64 -19.25 5.05 -15.82
CA VAL A 64 -17.86 4.77 -15.47
C VAL A 64 -17.24 5.93 -14.69
N LYS A 65 -16.79 5.65 -13.47
CA LYS A 65 -16.12 6.58 -12.56
C LYS A 65 -14.62 6.33 -12.48
N THR A 66 -14.19 5.07 -12.55
CA THR A 66 -12.77 4.72 -12.51
C THR A 66 -12.39 3.84 -13.70
N MET A 67 -11.24 4.12 -14.29
CA MET A 67 -10.76 3.41 -15.46
C MET A 67 -9.27 3.14 -15.40
N THR A 68 -8.87 1.93 -15.81
CA THR A 68 -7.49 1.58 -16.13
C THR A 68 -7.40 1.21 -17.61
N VAL A 69 -6.47 1.83 -18.34
CA VAL A 69 -6.14 1.48 -19.71
C VAL A 69 -4.71 0.99 -19.77
N ASP A 70 -4.54 -0.27 -20.14
CA ASP A 70 -3.24 -0.91 -20.35
C ASP A 70 -3.19 -1.51 -21.75
N CYS A 71 -3.10 -0.64 -22.76
CA CYS A 71 -3.16 -1.03 -24.18
C CYS A 71 -2.04 -0.37 -24.98
N HIS A 72 -1.25 -1.20 -25.66
CA HIS A 72 -0.09 -0.78 -26.47
C HIS A 72 -0.45 0.23 -27.58
N ASN A 73 -1.55 -0.03 -28.30
CA ASN A 73 -1.88 0.70 -29.53
C ASN A 73 -3.08 1.66 -29.37
N GLN A 74 -3.40 2.08 -28.14
CA GLN A 74 -4.53 3.00 -27.94
C GLN A 74 -4.15 4.40 -28.42
N GLU A 75 -4.94 4.97 -29.33
CA GLU A 75 -4.87 6.40 -29.67
C GLU A 75 -5.71 7.21 -28.68
N PHE A 76 -5.12 8.25 -28.09
CA PHE A 76 -5.78 9.09 -27.09
C PHE A 76 -6.39 10.34 -27.74
N LEU A 77 -7.50 10.15 -28.46
CA LEU A 77 -8.22 11.23 -29.15
C LEU A 77 -9.26 11.92 -28.24
N PRO A 78 -9.66 13.18 -28.53
CA PRO A 78 -10.77 13.83 -27.85
C PRO A 78 -12.07 13.01 -27.89
N GLY A 79 -12.78 12.93 -26.77
CA GLY A 79 -14.04 12.19 -26.64
C GLY A 79 -13.89 10.68 -26.41
N LEU A 80 -12.66 10.17 -26.26
CA LEU A 80 -12.40 8.77 -25.94
C LEU A 80 -12.98 8.35 -24.58
N PHE A 81 -12.81 9.19 -23.56
CA PHE A 81 -13.23 8.91 -22.18
C PHE A 81 -14.58 9.58 -21.85
N PRO A 82 -15.44 8.93 -21.04
CA PRO A 82 -16.73 9.49 -20.64
C PRO A 82 -16.55 10.68 -19.67
N HIS A 83 -17.49 11.63 -19.70
CA HIS A 83 -17.44 12.85 -18.88
C HIS A 83 -17.59 12.62 -17.37
N SER A 84 -18.14 11.47 -16.97
CA SER A 84 -18.31 11.04 -15.59
C SER A 84 -17.05 10.48 -14.95
N LEU A 85 -16.00 10.26 -15.74
CA LEU A 85 -14.76 9.65 -15.28
C LEU A 85 -14.06 10.57 -14.26
N GLU A 86 -13.84 10.04 -13.05
CA GLU A 86 -13.21 10.76 -11.94
C GLU A 86 -11.76 10.33 -11.71
N SER A 87 -11.41 9.06 -11.99
CA SER A 87 -10.06 8.53 -11.82
C SER A 87 -9.62 7.71 -13.02
N LEU A 88 -8.43 8.00 -13.53
CA LEU A 88 -7.89 7.36 -14.72
C LEU A 88 -6.43 6.93 -14.50
N THR A 89 -6.15 5.66 -14.80
CA THR A 89 -4.80 5.10 -14.88
C THR A 89 -4.51 4.76 -16.34
N LEU A 90 -3.51 5.41 -16.94
CA LEU A 90 -3.08 5.16 -18.31
C LEU A 90 -1.67 4.59 -18.31
N TYR A 91 -1.49 3.42 -18.92
CA TYR A 91 -0.17 2.95 -19.31
C TYR A 91 0.11 3.38 -20.74
N MET A 92 0.99 4.37 -20.89
CA MET A 92 1.37 4.92 -22.18
C MET A 92 2.54 4.12 -22.78
N TYR A 93 2.34 3.67 -24.02
CA TYR A 93 3.32 2.91 -24.78
C TYR A 93 3.83 3.75 -25.95
N ASP A 94 3.13 3.70 -27.09
CA ASP A 94 3.63 4.22 -28.37
C ASP A 94 2.85 5.45 -28.87
N ASN A 95 1.79 5.88 -28.17
CA ASN A 95 0.94 7.00 -28.59
C ASN A 95 0.95 8.15 -27.57
N PRO A 96 1.09 9.41 -28.01
CA PRO A 96 1.02 10.57 -27.14
C PRO A 96 -0.42 10.88 -26.69
N LEU A 97 -0.55 11.63 -25.60
CA LEU A 97 -1.82 12.24 -25.21
C LEU A 97 -2.09 13.44 -26.13
N MET A 98 -3.19 13.40 -26.88
CA MET A 98 -3.61 14.55 -27.68
C MET A 98 -4.20 15.65 -26.78
N GLU A 99 -4.16 16.89 -27.25
CA GLU A 99 -4.87 18.00 -26.63
C GLU A 99 -6.37 17.66 -26.47
N HIS A 100 -6.93 17.97 -25.30
CA HIS A 100 -8.33 17.68 -24.94
C HIS A 100 -8.73 16.18 -24.97
N SER A 101 -7.77 15.25 -24.96
CA SER A 101 -8.04 13.81 -24.87
C SER A 101 -8.63 13.38 -23.53
N LEU A 102 -8.25 14.06 -22.44
CA LEU A 102 -8.70 13.76 -21.08
C LEU A 102 -10.00 14.49 -20.71
N PRO A 103 -10.90 13.86 -19.92
CA PRO A 103 -12.16 14.48 -19.54
C PRO A 103 -11.95 15.59 -18.50
N HIS A 104 -12.74 16.67 -18.61
CA HIS A 104 -12.58 17.88 -17.79
C HIS A 104 -12.95 17.74 -16.31
N ASN A 105 -13.64 16.67 -15.91
CA ASN A 105 -14.05 16.41 -14.51
C ASN A 105 -13.07 15.49 -13.76
N LEU A 106 -11.97 15.08 -14.41
CA LEU A 106 -11.04 14.12 -13.87
C LEU A 106 -10.38 14.65 -12.59
N LYS A 107 -10.48 13.91 -11.49
CA LYS A 107 -9.90 14.28 -10.18
C LYS A 107 -8.56 13.60 -9.94
N SER A 108 -8.36 12.39 -10.47
CA SER A 108 -7.13 11.62 -10.29
C SER A 108 -6.61 11.09 -11.62
N LEU A 109 -5.32 11.34 -11.88
CA LEU A 109 -4.62 10.84 -13.07
C LEU A 109 -3.33 10.12 -12.66
N HIS A 110 -3.19 8.88 -13.10
CA HIS A 110 -1.95 8.11 -13.03
C HIS A 110 -1.44 7.85 -14.44
N LEU A 111 -0.23 8.31 -14.76
CA LEU A 111 0.46 8.00 -16.01
C LEU A 111 1.60 7.02 -15.74
N GLY A 112 1.39 5.79 -16.19
CA GLY A 112 2.33 4.67 -16.20
C GLY A 112 3.00 4.52 -17.56
N THR A 113 4.14 3.82 -17.60
CA THR A 113 4.74 3.36 -18.84
C THR A 113 5.63 2.14 -18.58
N TYR A 114 5.83 1.32 -19.61
CA TYR A 114 6.81 0.24 -19.62
C TYR A 114 8.05 0.59 -20.45
N HIS A 115 8.07 1.78 -21.06
CA HIS A 115 9.19 2.28 -21.84
C HIS A 115 10.13 3.11 -20.95
N ALA A 116 11.42 3.06 -21.28
CA ALA A 116 12.42 3.91 -20.64
C ALA A 116 12.22 5.38 -21.02
N GLU A 117 11.79 5.65 -22.25
CA GLU A 117 11.56 6.99 -22.80
C GLU A 117 10.11 7.07 -23.34
N PRO A 118 9.12 7.35 -22.47
CA PRO A 118 7.74 7.52 -22.92
C PRO A 118 7.59 8.82 -23.73
N HIS A 119 6.47 8.94 -24.43
CA HIS A 119 6.08 10.18 -25.07
C HIS A 119 6.00 11.34 -24.09
N ARG A 120 6.37 12.52 -24.57
CA ARG A 120 6.26 13.77 -23.81
C ARG A 120 4.82 14.06 -23.41
N VAL A 121 4.65 14.60 -22.21
CA VAL A 121 3.37 14.98 -21.65
C VAL A 121 3.42 16.47 -21.33
N ASP A 122 2.57 17.24 -22.00
CA ASP A 122 2.39 18.65 -21.73
C ASP A 122 1.41 18.85 -20.56
N ILE A 123 1.89 19.47 -19.47
CA ILE A 123 1.05 19.83 -18.32
C ILE A 123 -0.14 20.73 -18.72
N GLY A 124 0.01 21.55 -19.75
CA GLY A 124 -1.05 22.41 -20.29
C GLY A 124 -2.28 21.64 -20.78
N ASN A 125 -2.11 20.38 -21.18
CA ASN A 125 -3.18 19.54 -21.68
C ASN A 125 -3.91 18.76 -20.56
N LEU A 126 -3.43 18.83 -19.31
CA LEU A 126 -4.06 18.12 -18.19
C LEU A 126 -5.25 18.93 -17.61
N PRO A 127 -6.35 18.27 -17.23
CA PRO A 127 -7.55 18.95 -16.73
C PRO A 127 -7.31 19.64 -15.38
N ARG A 128 -7.79 20.88 -15.23
CA ARG A 128 -7.59 21.71 -14.02
C ARG A 128 -8.36 21.24 -12.79
N SER A 129 -9.27 20.29 -12.96
CA SER A 129 -10.01 19.64 -11.88
C SER A 129 -9.16 18.68 -11.05
N LEU A 130 -7.94 18.33 -11.51
CA LEU A 130 -7.10 17.32 -10.87
C LEU A 130 -6.74 17.70 -9.43
N GLU A 131 -7.01 16.75 -8.54
CA GLU A 131 -6.65 16.75 -7.12
C GLU A 131 -5.42 15.88 -6.87
N THR A 132 -5.21 14.85 -7.70
CA THR A 132 -4.07 13.94 -7.63
C THR A 132 -3.46 13.71 -9.01
N ILE A 133 -2.14 13.86 -9.10
CA ILE A 133 -1.35 13.51 -10.28
C ILE A 133 -0.24 12.55 -9.84
N GLN A 134 -0.10 11.44 -10.55
CA GLN A 134 0.97 10.49 -10.36
C GLN A 134 1.65 10.20 -11.70
N PHE A 135 2.96 10.41 -11.75
CA PHE A 135 3.81 10.03 -12.86
C PHE A 135 4.69 8.84 -12.48
N HIS A 136 4.83 7.89 -13.40
CA HIS A 136 5.89 6.89 -13.35
C HIS A 136 7.26 7.55 -13.48
N TYR A 137 8.31 6.93 -12.91
CA TYR A 137 9.63 7.57 -12.83
C TYR A 137 10.23 7.90 -14.21
N SER A 138 9.91 7.13 -15.25
CA SER A 138 10.36 7.36 -16.63
C SER A 138 9.87 8.69 -17.22
N PHE A 139 8.82 9.31 -16.66
CA PHE A 139 8.31 10.58 -17.14
C PHE A 139 9.09 11.79 -16.63
N ALA A 140 10.03 11.63 -15.69
CA ALA A 140 10.72 12.77 -15.04
C ALA A 140 11.30 13.78 -16.04
N GLU A 141 11.86 13.29 -17.16
CA GLU A 141 12.46 14.11 -18.23
C GLU A 141 11.51 14.36 -19.41
N GLN A 142 10.29 13.82 -19.37
CA GLN A 142 9.32 13.86 -20.47
C GLN A 142 8.13 14.78 -20.17
N ILE A 143 8.10 15.43 -19.00
CA ILE A 143 7.07 16.41 -18.69
C ILE A 143 7.50 17.80 -19.19
N GLU A 144 6.62 18.43 -19.98
CA GLU A 144 6.82 19.78 -20.52
C GLU A 144 5.89 20.81 -19.85
N ASN A 145 6.24 22.09 -20.00
CA ASN A 145 5.46 23.22 -19.48
C ASN A 145 5.17 23.16 -17.97
N ILE A 146 6.14 22.66 -17.19
CA ILE A 146 6.13 22.59 -15.73
C ILE A 146 5.60 23.85 -15.01
N PRO A 147 5.93 25.10 -15.43
CA PRO A 147 5.40 26.29 -14.76
C PRO A 147 3.87 26.36 -14.68
N ILE A 148 3.16 25.66 -15.58
CA ILE A 148 1.69 25.59 -15.61
C ILE A 148 1.13 24.83 -14.39
N LEU A 149 1.91 23.98 -13.72
CA LEU A 149 1.51 23.29 -12.48
C LEU A 149 1.02 24.27 -11.40
N SER A 150 1.60 25.47 -11.35
CA SER A 150 1.25 26.51 -10.35
C SER A 150 -0.22 26.96 -10.43
N GLN A 151 -0.89 26.71 -11.55
CA GLN A 151 -2.27 27.09 -11.80
C GLN A 151 -3.29 26.01 -11.36
N PHE A 152 -2.85 24.82 -10.93
CA PHE A 152 -3.74 23.74 -10.47
C PHE A 152 -4.17 23.96 -9.02
N GLN A 153 -5.21 24.77 -8.82
CA GLN A 153 -5.68 25.17 -7.47
C GLN A 153 -6.24 24.03 -6.61
N ARG A 154 -6.63 22.91 -7.24
CA ARG A 154 -7.19 21.74 -6.55
C ARG A 154 -6.17 20.64 -6.30
N LEU A 155 -4.96 20.75 -6.86
CA LEU A 155 -3.96 19.70 -6.77
C LEU A 155 -3.40 19.63 -5.35
N THR A 156 -3.71 18.55 -4.64
CA THR A 156 -3.24 18.31 -3.26
C THR A 156 -2.11 17.29 -3.22
N THR A 157 -2.07 16.37 -4.19
CA THR A 157 -1.14 15.23 -4.21
C THR A 157 -0.39 15.18 -5.53
N LEU A 158 0.95 15.25 -5.46
CA LEU A 158 1.82 15.06 -6.61
C LEU A 158 2.85 13.96 -6.33
N ILE A 159 2.83 12.91 -7.14
CA ILE A 159 3.74 11.77 -7.06
C ILE A 159 4.57 11.67 -8.34
N GLY A 160 5.86 11.38 -8.20
CA GLY A 160 6.79 11.36 -9.33
C GLY A 160 7.31 12.75 -9.68
N CYS A 161 7.33 13.67 -8.72
CA CYS A 161 7.81 15.03 -8.92
C CYS A 161 9.34 15.05 -9.09
N HIS A 162 9.86 15.73 -10.11
CA HIS A 162 11.29 16.07 -10.14
C HIS A 162 11.56 17.22 -9.16
N PHE A 163 12.73 17.24 -8.50
CA PHE A 163 13.03 18.26 -7.49
C PHE A 163 13.04 19.69 -8.07
N GLU A 164 13.45 19.84 -9.33
CA GLU A 164 13.48 21.16 -10.00
C GLU A 164 12.08 21.78 -10.20
N TRP A 165 11.02 20.97 -10.13
CA TRP A 165 9.64 21.45 -10.29
C TRP A 165 9.11 22.16 -9.05
N ILE A 166 9.83 22.13 -7.92
CA ILE A 166 9.37 22.67 -6.64
C ILE A 166 8.88 24.12 -6.75
N GLY A 167 9.59 24.95 -7.51
CA GLY A 167 9.20 26.36 -7.71
C GLY A 167 7.89 26.56 -8.48
N SER A 168 7.37 25.51 -9.12
CA SER A 168 6.13 25.51 -9.89
C SER A 168 4.98 24.78 -9.19
N LEU A 169 5.17 24.27 -7.97
CA LEU A 169 4.11 23.60 -7.23
C LEU A 169 3.02 24.59 -6.84
N PRO A 170 1.72 24.26 -7.04
CA PRO A 170 0.64 25.10 -6.55
C PRO A 170 0.60 25.06 -5.02
N PRO A 171 0.14 26.15 -4.36
CA PRO A 171 0.11 26.25 -2.91
C PRO A 171 -0.88 25.26 -2.25
N SER A 172 -1.73 24.61 -3.03
CA SER A 172 -2.65 23.56 -2.57
C SER A 172 -1.96 22.22 -2.32
N VAL A 173 -0.73 22.00 -2.81
CA VAL A 173 -0.02 20.72 -2.63
C VAL A 173 0.38 20.54 -1.17
N THR A 174 -0.07 19.44 -0.59
CA THR A 174 0.26 19.03 0.79
C THR A 174 0.97 17.68 0.85
N THR A 175 0.84 16.86 -0.20
CA THR A 175 1.45 15.54 -0.32
C THR A 175 2.38 15.52 -1.53
N LEU A 176 3.67 15.28 -1.30
CA LEU A 176 4.70 15.31 -2.33
C LEU A 176 5.59 14.08 -2.25
N ARG A 177 5.67 13.33 -3.35
CA ARG A 177 6.63 12.24 -3.53
C ARG A 177 7.54 12.53 -4.72
N PHE A 178 8.83 12.61 -4.46
CA PHE A 178 9.83 12.80 -5.50
C PHE A 178 10.06 11.53 -6.30
N THR A 179 10.39 11.70 -7.58
CA THR A 179 10.97 10.66 -8.44
C THR A 179 12.49 10.57 -8.22
N THR A 180 13.11 9.55 -8.80
CA THR A 180 14.58 9.46 -8.86
C THR A 180 15.12 10.61 -9.69
N CYS A 181 15.99 11.43 -9.11
CA CYS A 181 16.67 12.53 -9.79
C CYS A 181 18.03 12.84 -9.16
N TYR A 182 18.88 13.54 -9.92
CA TYR A 182 20.16 14.06 -9.44
C TYR A 182 20.01 15.55 -9.16
N LEU A 183 20.44 15.98 -7.97
CA LEU A 183 20.44 17.40 -7.64
C LEU A 183 21.69 18.08 -8.20
N ASN A 184 21.51 19.29 -8.73
CA ASN A 184 22.63 20.16 -9.14
C ASN A 184 23.46 20.65 -7.94
N SER A 185 22.89 20.60 -6.72
CA SER A 185 23.56 20.93 -5.48
C SER A 185 23.54 19.72 -4.56
N GLU A 186 24.63 19.49 -3.84
CA GLU A 186 24.73 18.44 -2.84
C GLU A 186 23.74 18.65 -1.68
N TYR A 187 23.25 19.87 -1.45
CA TYR A 187 22.39 20.19 -0.30
C TYR A 187 21.02 20.71 -0.74
N ILE A 188 19.98 20.20 -0.08
CA ILE A 188 18.66 20.83 -0.09
C ILE A 188 18.70 21.97 0.93
N LYS A 189 18.65 23.22 0.45
CA LYS A 189 18.73 24.40 1.33
C LYS A 189 17.46 24.53 2.19
N PRO A 190 17.58 25.09 3.42
CA PRO A 190 16.40 25.46 4.20
C PRO A 190 15.44 26.35 3.42
N GLY A 191 14.15 26.03 3.49
CA GLY A 191 13.10 26.73 2.74
C GLY A 191 12.99 26.38 1.26
N ALA A 192 13.80 25.45 0.74
CA ALA A 192 13.67 24.99 -0.65
C ALA A 192 12.34 24.25 -0.86
N ILE A 193 11.94 23.38 0.06
CA ILE A 193 10.65 22.68 0.01
C ILE A 193 9.56 23.60 0.62
N PRO A 194 8.39 23.78 -0.02
CA PRO A 194 7.35 24.66 0.48
C PRO A 194 6.79 24.21 1.84
N SER A 195 6.45 25.18 2.70
CA SER A 195 5.83 24.92 4.00
C SER A 195 4.38 24.44 3.95
N THR A 196 3.80 24.31 2.75
CA THR A 196 2.49 23.68 2.54
C THR A 196 2.57 22.16 2.64
N ILE A 197 3.76 21.57 2.47
CA ILE A 197 3.96 20.12 2.47
C ILE A 197 3.82 19.55 3.88
N THR A 198 2.95 18.55 4.04
CA THR A 198 2.68 17.84 5.30
C THR A 198 3.02 16.35 5.24
N ASP A 199 3.10 15.78 4.04
CA ASP A 199 3.41 14.38 3.76
C ASP A 199 4.48 14.36 2.66
N LEU A 200 5.73 14.09 3.05
CA LEU A 200 6.91 14.24 2.20
C LEU A 200 7.62 12.90 2.04
N ASP A 201 7.87 12.52 0.78
CA ASP A 201 8.61 11.30 0.44
C ASP A 201 9.71 11.62 -0.58
N PHE A 202 10.96 11.42 -0.18
CA PHE A 202 12.13 11.60 -1.05
C PHE A 202 12.26 10.52 -2.12
N GLY A 203 11.47 9.44 -2.04
CA GLY A 203 11.35 8.44 -3.09
C GLY A 203 12.70 7.82 -3.45
N GLY A 204 13.07 7.92 -4.73
CA GLY A 204 14.28 7.33 -5.30
C GLY A 204 15.54 8.20 -5.20
N MET A 205 15.46 9.40 -4.60
CA MET A 205 16.62 10.29 -4.47
C MET A 205 17.66 9.68 -3.52
N ARG A 206 18.93 9.69 -3.94
CA ARG A 206 20.06 9.09 -3.18
C ARG A 206 21.13 10.08 -2.78
N TYR A 207 21.49 10.97 -3.70
CA TYR A 207 22.68 11.82 -3.61
C TYR A 207 22.28 13.24 -3.20
N PHE A 208 21.88 13.39 -1.94
CA PHE A 208 21.57 14.69 -1.36
C PHE A 208 21.84 14.70 0.14
N ASN A 209 22.25 15.86 0.66
CA ASN A 209 22.40 16.14 2.07
C ASN A 209 21.23 17.00 2.58
N LEU A 210 20.91 16.80 3.84
CA LEU A 210 19.92 17.58 4.58
C LEU A 210 20.60 18.33 5.73
N GLN A 211 20.09 19.52 6.02
CA GLN A 211 20.48 20.38 7.14
C GLN A 211 19.25 20.61 8.02
N PRO A 212 19.41 21.03 9.28
CA PRO A 212 18.29 21.57 10.05
C PRO A 212 17.55 22.66 9.26
N GLY A 213 16.24 22.48 9.08
CA GLY A 213 15.38 23.38 8.29
C GLY A 213 15.25 23.04 6.80
N SER A 214 16.00 22.07 6.25
CA SER A 214 15.80 21.58 4.87
C SER A 214 14.43 20.93 4.67
N ILE A 215 13.93 20.23 5.70
CA ILE A 215 12.57 19.68 5.73
C ILE A 215 11.67 20.70 6.45
N PRO A 216 10.53 21.11 5.88
CA PRO A 216 9.64 22.07 6.50
C PRO A 216 9.04 21.55 7.81
N SER A 217 8.82 22.44 8.79
CA SER A 217 8.23 22.09 10.08
C SER A 217 6.77 21.64 10.02
N SER A 218 6.09 21.87 8.89
CA SER A 218 4.74 21.39 8.58
C SER A 218 4.68 19.89 8.30
N VAL A 219 5.81 19.23 8.02
CA VAL A 219 5.86 17.81 7.68
C VAL A 219 5.54 16.95 8.89
N SER A 220 4.47 16.16 8.77
CA SER A 220 3.98 15.21 9.77
C SER A 220 4.30 13.75 9.41
N LYS A 221 4.44 13.46 8.12
CA LYS A 221 4.87 12.16 7.60
C LYS A 221 6.06 12.35 6.69
N LEU A 222 7.14 11.64 6.99
CA LEU A 222 8.41 11.75 6.30
C LEU A 222 8.89 10.37 5.86
N SER A 223 9.25 10.23 4.60
CA SER A 223 9.97 9.09 4.06
C SER A 223 11.27 9.59 3.43
N LEU A 224 12.40 9.12 3.96
CA LEU A 224 13.73 9.48 3.45
C LEU A 224 14.19 8.53 2.33
N GLY A 225 13.49 7.41 2.12
CA GLY A 225 13.77 6.47 1.02
C GLY A 225 15.23 6.01 1.02
N TYR A 226 15.88 6.08 -0.14
CA TYR A 226 17.28 5.66 -0.34
C TYR A 226 18.32 6.71 0.09
N PHE A 227 18.03 7.51 1.11
CA PHE A 227 18.98 8.52 1.62
C PHE A 227 20.28 7.87 2.11
N GLU A 228 21.43 8.27 1.55
CA GLU A 228 22.72 7.61 1.82
C GLU A 228 23.64 8.40 2.78
N HIS A 229 23.18 9.51 3.34
CA HIS A 229 23.99 10.41 4.15
C HIS A 229 23.66 10.29 5.65
N SER A 230 24.52 10.83 6.52
CA SER A 230 24.26 10.77 7.97
C SER A 230 23.14 11.73 8.34
N LEU A 231 22.29 11.31 9.28
CA LEU A 231 21.22 12.14 9.84
C LEU A 231 21.67 12.76 11.16
N GLU A 232 21.99 14.05 11.13
CA GLU A 232 22.33 14.81 12.33
C GLU A 232 21.07 15.15 13.15
N PRO A 233 21.18 15.28 14.49
CA PRO A 233 20.10 15.77 15.33
C PRO A 233 19.53 17.11 14.85
N GLY A 234 18.19 17.22 14.82
CA GLY A 234 17.48 18.42 14.38
C GLY A 234 17.22 18.53 12.87
N VAL A 235 17.74 17.61 12.05
CA VAL A 235 17.39 17.52 10.61
C VAL A 235 15.93 17.13 10.41
N ILE A 236 15.46 16.12 11.16
CA ILE A 236 14.06 15.70 11.15
C ILE A 236 13.26 16.68 12.02
N PRO A 237 12.24 17.37 11.49
CA PRO A 237 11.47 18.33 12.27
C PRO A 237 10.68 17.67 13.40
N ILE A 238 10.50 18.40 14.51
CA ILE A 238 9.68 17.96 15.65
C ILE A 238 8.18 17.79 15.33
N GLY A 239 7.73 18.17 14.14
CA GLY A 239 6.36 17.92 13.68
C GLY A 239 6.12 16.49 13.18
N VAL A 240 7.20 15.72 12.93
CA VAL A 240 7.11 14.40 12.32
C VAL A 240 6.55 13.38 13.32
N ILE A 241 5.48 12.70 12.92
CA ILE A 241 4.76 11.65 13.68
C ILE A 241 5.01 10.28 13.04
N TYR A 242 5.08 10.23 11.71
CA TYR A 242 5.41 9.03 10.94
C TYR A 242 6.74 9.21 10.24
N LEU A 243 7.67 8.29 10.47
CA LEU A 243 8.99 8.29 9.86
C LEU A 243 9.27 6.95 9.18
N ASP A 244 9.62 7.00 7.89
CA ASP A 244 10.11 5.86 7.11
C ASP A 244 11.58 6.09 6.73
N LEU A 245 12.46 5.28 7.34
CA LEU A 245 13.89 5.19 7.09
C LEU A 245 14.25 3.91 6.33
N SER A 246 13.26 3.25 5.70
CA SER A 246 13.52 2.05 4.90
C SER A 246 14.47 2.37 3.75
N HIS A 247 15.50 1.53 3.59
CA HIS A 247 16.54 1.69 2.58
C HIS A 247 17.43 2.92 2.72
N ALA A 248 17.25 3.74 3.77
CA ALA A 248 18.19 4.79 4.10
C ALA A 248 19.48 4.11 4.54
N ALA A 249 20.55 4.31 3.78
CA ALA A 249 21.85 3.75 4.08
C ALA A 249 22.61 4.75 4.95
N ARG A 250 23.25 4.24 6.02
CA ARG A 250 24.21 4.92 6.92
C ARG A 250 23.68 5.36 8.30
N ASP A 251 24.66 5.84 9.05
CA ASP A 251 24.67 6.15 10.47
C ASP A 251 23.69 7.25 10.85
N PHE A 252 22.76 6.89 11.73
CA PHE A 252 21.99 7.83 12.52
C PHE A 252 21.99 7.38 13.98
N SER A 253 21.92 8.34 14.90
CA SER A 253 21.77 8.05 16.32
C SER A 253 20.30 8.10 16.71
N ALA A 254 19.97 7.55 17.88
CA ALA A 254 18.61 7.67 18.43
C ALA A 254 18.20 9.13 18.68
N GLU A 255 19.17 10.05 18.87
CA GLU A 255 18.94 11.48 19.07
C GLU A 255 18.48 12.19 17.79
N SER A 256 18.78 11.62 16.63
CA SER A 256 18.32 12.14 15.33
C SER A 256 16.82 11.90 15.09
N ILE A 257 16.19 11.01 15.85
CA ILE A 257 14.75 10.74 15.78
C ILE A 257 14.04 11.59 16.83
N PRO A 258 13.18 12.54 16.42
CA PRO A 258 12.41 13.35 17.36
C PRO A 258 11.50 12.50 18.25
N ASN A 259 11.33 12.91 19.50
CA ASN A 259 10.44 12.25 20.46
C ASN A 259 8.94 12.36 20.10
N THR A 260 8.58 13.05 19.03
CA THR A 260 7.24 13.12 18.45
C THR A 260 6.94 11.98 17.48
N VAL A 261 7.96 11.25 17.03
CA VAL A 261 7.77 10.10 16.14
C VAL A 261 7.09 8.99 16.91
N GLU A 262 5.87 8.62 16.47
CA GLU A 262 5.08 7.55 17.05
C GLU A 262 5.09 6.28 16.18
N SER A 263 5.34 6.43 14.89
CA SER A 263 5.36 5.32 13.94
C SER A 263 6.65 5.34 13.14
N LEU A 264 7.47 4.31 13.32
CA LEU A 264 8.75 4.16 12.63
C LEU A 264 8.75 2.91 11.73
N LYS A 265 9.19 3.11 10.50
CA LYS A 265 9.46 2.04 9.55
C LYS A 265 10.95 2.06 9.17
N TYR A 266 11.61 0.90 9.28
CA TYR A 266 13.04 0.72 8.99
C TYR A 266 13.26 -0.65 8.34
N LEU A 267 12.99 -0.75 7.04
CA LEU A 267 13.32 -1.93 6.25
C LEU A 267 14.68 -1.75 5.60
N ASN A 268 15.74 -2.20 6.28
CA ASN A 268 17.06 -2.28 5.70
C ASN A 268 17.42 -3.75 5.43
N TYR A 269 17.93 -4.02 4.23
CA TYR A 269 18.36 -5.35 3.79
C TYR A 269 19.89 -5.46 3.73
N SER A 270 20.62 -4.36 3.91
CA SER A 270 22.07 -4.39 4.08
C SER A 270 22.42 -4.60 5.55
N TYR A 271 23.46 -5.39 5.83
CA TYR A 271 23.98 -5.69 7.16
C TYR A 271 24.42 -4.38 7.85
N SER A 272 23.51 -3.70 8.55
CA SER A 272 23.83 -2.49 9.33
C SER A 272 24.41 -2.88 10.69
N GLU A 273 25.32 -2.07 11.22
CA GLU A 273 25.90 -2.25 12.56
C GLU A 273 24.81 -2.35 13.64
N GLU A 274 24.75 -3.49 14.33
CA GLU A 274 23.71 -3.85 15.30
C GLU A 274 23.47 -2.79 16.39
N SER A 275 24.51 -2.06 16.79
CA SER A 275 24.51 -1.15 17.94
C SER A 275 23.59 0.07 17.78
N LYS A 276 23.44 0.58 16.56
CA LYS A 276 22.66 1.82 16.29
C LYS A 276 21.16 1.55 16.26
N PHE A 277 20.76 0.41 15.71
CA PHE A 277 19.36 -0.04 15.70
C PHE A 277 18.84 -0.32 17.12
N LEU A 278 19.68 -0.81 18.03
CA LEU A 278 19.29 -1.04 19.43
C LEU A 278 18.89 0.24 20.18
N GLY A 279 19.47 1.40 19.82
CA GLY A 279 19.08 2.68 20.41
C GLY A 279 17.61 3.04 20.12
N ILE A 280 17.13 2.72 18.92
CA ILE A 280 15.74 2.94 18.50
C ILE A 280 14.75 2.14 19.36
N LEU A 281 15.14 0.92 19.74
CA LEU A 281 14.30 0.03 20.55
C LEU A 281 14.08 0.55 21.97
N SER A 282 14.82 1.57 22.39
CA SER A 282 14.68 2.24 23.68
C SER A 282 13.82 3.52 23.61
N LEU A 283 13.40 3.96 22.43
CA LEU A 283 12.64 5.21 22.26
C LEU A 283 11.20 5.05 22.79
N PRO A 284 10.79 5.80 23.84
CA PRO A 284 9.48 5.61 24.47
C PRO A 284 8.31 6.15 23.64
N SER A 285 8.55 7.05 22.69
CA SER A 285 7.50 7.62 21.85
C SER A 285 6.93 6.62 20.82
N ILE A 286 7.68 5.58 20.48
CA ILE A 286 7.34 4.65 19.41
C ILE A 286 6.19 3.73 19.82
N LYS A 287 5.04 3.91 19.17
CA LYS A 287 3.82 3.09 19.33
C LYS A 287 3.66 2.08 18.20
N LYS A 288 4.22 2.35 17.02
CA LYS A 288 4.19 1.45 15.85
C LYS A 288 5.58 1.28 15.30
N LEU A 289 5.99 0.04 15.12
CA LEU A 289 7.32 -0.29 14.65
C LEU A 289 7.25 -1.33 13.54
N PHE A 290 7.87 -1.05 12.39
CA PHE A 290 8.02 -1.98 11.29
C PHE A 290 9.46 -2.06 10.85
N PHE A 291 10.09 -3.23 10.97
CA PHE A 291 11.47 -3.39 10.52
C PHE A 291 11.78 -4.81 10.02
N TYR A 292 12.96 -4.93 9.40
CA TYR A 292 13.52 -6.21 9.00
C TYR A 292 14.47 -6.73 10.10
N ALA A 293 14.24 -7.95 10.59
CA ALA A 293 15.00 -8.58 11.66
C ALA A 293 15.86 -9.73 11.11
N ASP A 294 17.17 -9.52 11.11
CA ASP A 294 18.23 -10.50 10.87
C ASP A 294 19.00 -10.88 12.14
N ILE A 295 18.76 -10.15 13.24
CA ILE A 295 19.33 -10.38 14.57
C ILE A 295 18.26 -10.69 15.61
N LYS A 296 18.66 -11.43 16.66
CA LYS A 296 17.78 -11.74 17.79
C LYS A 296 17.52 -10.47 18.61
N ILE A 297 16.25 -10.11 18.76
CA ILE A 297 15.84 -8.92 19.52
C ILE A 297 15.16 -9.35 20.81
N SER A 298 15.58 -8.73 21.91
CA SER A 298 15.09 -9.00 23.26
C SER A 298 14.41 -7.79 23.91
N ILE A 299 14.48 -6.60 23.30
CA ILE A 299 13.96 -5.35 23.85
C ILE A 299 13.14 -4.65 22.78
N PHE A 300 12.04 -4.03 23.19
CA PHE A 300 11.19 -3.21 22.33
C PHE A 300 10.79 -1.92 23.05
N PRO A 301 10.35 -0.89 22.31
CA PRO A 301 9.80 0.32 22.90
C PRO A 301 8.72 0.00 23.95
N PRO A 302 8.77 0.64 25.14
CA PRO A 302 7.94 0.26 26.29
C PRO A 302 6.44 0.45 26.05
N TYR A 303 6.06 1.37 25.15
CA TYR A 303 4.66 1.68 24.82
C TYR A 303 4.25 1.17 23.43
N LEU A 304 4.98 0.21 22.89
CA LEU A 304 4.71 -0.34 21.56
C LEU A 304 3.33 -1.02 21.52
N GLU A 305 2.48 -0.61 20.58
CA GLU A 305 1.13 -1.15 20.39
C GLU A 305 1.02 -2.04 19.15
N SER A 306 1.84 -1.77 18.13
CA SER A 306 1.83 -2.49 16.86
C SER A 306 3.24 -2.79 16.38
N LEU A 307 3.52 -4.07 16.16
CA LEU A 307 4.80 -4.57 15.69
C LEU A 307 4.61 -5.32 14.37
N LYS A 308 5.32 -4.90 13.33
CA LYS A 308 5.43 -5.66 12.08
C LYS A 308 6.89 -6.04 11.89
N LEU A 309 7.13 -7.32 11.63
CA LEU A 309 8.46 -7.86 11.45
C LEU A 309 8.54 -8.68 10.18
N SER A 310 9.65 -8.53 9.46
CA SER A 310 10.04 -9.38 8.34
C SER A 310 11.45 -9.88 8.57
N GLY A 311 11.81 -11.09 8.21
CA GLY A 311 13.15 -11.60 8.53
C GLY A 311 13.49 -12.91 7.84
N ASN A 312 14.66 -13.46 8.15
CA ASN A 312 15.13 -14.75 7.64
C ASN A 312 15.30 -15.76 8.78
N GLY A 313 14.19 -16.16 9.41
CA GLY A 313 14.18 -17.32 10.32
C GLY A 313 14.69 -17.06 11.75
N VAL A 314 15.04 -15.82 12.10
CA VAL A 314 15.33 -15.47 13.51
C VAL A 314 14.05 -15.62 14.34
N PRO A 315 14.07 -16.36 15.46
CA PRO A 315 12.91 -16.52 16.30
C PRO A 315 12.61 -15.26 17.12
N LEU A 316 11.35 -14.85 17.13
CA LEU A 316 10.81 -13.86 18.05
C LEU A 316 10.32 -14.58 19.31
N LEU A 317 10.90 -14.23 20.45
CA LEU A 317 10.51 -14.82 21.73
C LEU A 317 9.29 -14.10 22.30
N TYR A 318 8.29 -14.87 22.77
CA TYR A 318 7.11 -14.29 23.43
C TYR A 318 7.48 -13.45 24.65
N SER A 319 8.45 -13.91 25.44
CA SER A 319 8.92 -13.21 26.64
C SER A 319 9.48 -11.81 26.38
N SER A 320 9.93 -11.53 25.14
CA SER A 320 10.49 -10.24 24.77
C SER A 320 9.44 -9.17 24.47
N LEU A 321 8.17 -9.55 24.24
CA LEU A 321 7.15 -8.61 23.80
C LEU A 321 6.66 -7.70 24.94
N PRO A 322 6.51 -6.39 24.70
CA PRO A 322 6.03 -5.46 25.72
C PRO A 322 4.53 -5.68 26.00
N PRO A 323 4.06 -5.44 27.24
CA PRO A 323 2.67 -5.73 27.63
C PRO A 323 1.63 -4.86 26.91
N THR A 324 2.05 -3.73 26.34
CA THR A 324 1.21 -2.81 25.57
C THR A 324 0.89 -3.30 24.17
N LEU A 325 1.56 -4.35 23.68
CA LEU A 325 1.43 -4.80 22.30
C LEU A 325 0.04 -5.38 22.04
N LYS A 326 -0.65 -4.85 21.03
CA LYS A 326 -2.00 -5.25 20.62
C LYS A 326 -2.00 -5.97 19.27
N LYS A 327 -1.07 -5.61 18.38
CA LYS A 327 -0.99 -6.11 17.00
C LYS A 327 0.41 -6.60 16.70
N LEU A 328 0.51 -7.84 16.24
CA LEU A 328 1.75 -8.46 15.77
C LEU A 328 1.57 -8.93 14.32
N SER A 329 2.46 -8.56 13.42
CA SER A 329 2.45 -9.02 12.04
C SER A 329 3.80 -9.63 11.71
N LEU A 330 3.81 -10.90 11.31
CA LEU A 330 5.03 -11.66 11.06
C LEU A 330 5.11 -12.10 9.60
N ASN A 331 6.28 -11.94 9.01
CA ASN A 331 6.60 -12.42 7.68
C ASN A 331 7.96 -13.14 7.72
N LYS A 332 7.98 -14.45 7.44
CA LYS A 332 9.20 -15.28 7.50
C LYS A 332 9.95 -15.24 8.85
N ILE A 333 9.22 -15.03 9.94
CA ILE A 333 9.74 -15.04 11.32
C ILE A 333 8.98 -16.09 12.11
N LEU A 334 9.70 -16.90 12.90
CA LEU A 334 9.11 -17.88 13.80
C LEU A 334 8.74 -17.21 15.13
N PHE A 335 7.51 -17.38 15.60
CA PHE A 335 7.10 -16.93 16.93
C PHE A 335 7.20 -18.07 17.93
N VAL A 336 8.05 -17.92 18.93
CA VAL A 336 8.36 -18.99 19.90
C VAL A 336 7.82 -18.62 21.27
N LYS A 337 6.95 -19.47 21.81
CA LYS A 337 6.54 -19.43 23.22
C LYS A 337 7.65 -20.05 24.07
N ASP A 338 8.48 -19.21 24.65
CA ASP A 338 9.67 -19.59 25.43
C ASP A 338 9.45 -19.62 26.95
N THR A 339 8.22 -19.30 27.40
CA THR A 339 7.85 -19.26 28.82
C THR A 339 6.73 -20.25 29.13
N LEU A 340 6.89 -20.97 30.26
CA LEU A 340 5.87 -21.91 30.73
C LEU A 340 4.64 -21.18 31.30
N ASN A 341 4.84 -20.04 31.96
CA ASN A 341 3.79 -19.26 32.63
C ASN A 341 3.69 -17.84 32.03
N GLU A 342 2.46 -17.35 31.84
CA GLU A 342 2.21 -15.94 31.48
C GLU A 342 2.54 -15.05 32.68
N THR A 343 3.56 -14.20 32.54
CA THR A 343 3.94 -13.17 33.51
C THR A 343 3.12 -11.89 33.24
N PRO A 344 2.95 -10.99 34.23
CA PRO A 344 2.21 -9.74 34.05
C PRO A 344 2.81 -8.80 32.99
N ASN A 345 4.06 -9.03 32.56
CA ASN A 345 4.79 -8.19 31.63
C ASN A 345 4.63 -8.61 30.15
N GLN A 346 3.73 -9.55 29.83
CA GLN A 346 3.42 -9.91 28.45
C GLN A 346 2.09 -9.35 27.94
N PRO A 347 1.89 -9.30 26.61
CA PRO A 347 0.63 -8.92 26.00
C PRO A 347 -0.54 -9.75 26.53
N LYS A 348 -1.65 -9.08 26.91
CA LYS A 348 -2.87 -9.78 27.36
C LYS A 348 -3.76 -10.23 26.21
N ARG A 349 -3.81 -9.44 25.13
CA ARG A 349 -4.64 -9.68 23.95
C ARG A 349 -3.89 -9.27 22.70
N LEU A 350 -3.58 -10.25 21.87
CA LEU A 350 -2.79 -10.07 20.67
C LEU A 350 -3.60 -10.48 19.44
N LEU A 351 -3.66 -9.57 18.48
CA LEU A 351 -4.03 -9.86 17.11
C LEU A 351 -2.76 -10.17 16.32
N MET A 352 -2.63 -11.40 15.85
CA MET A 352 -1.52 -11.85 15.02
C MET A 352 -1.92 -11.85 13.53
N LYS A 353 -1.04 -11.33 12.66
CA LYS A 353 -1.18 -11.41 11.20
C LYS A 353 -0.01 -12.18 10.61
N VAL A 354 -0.29 -13.17 9.77
CA VAL A 354 0.73 -14.02 9.15
C VAL A 354 0.39 -14.37 7.69
N GLY A 355 1.41 -14.73 6.93
CA GLY A 355 1.23 -15.27 5.57
C GLY A 355 0.70 -16.70 5.57
N GLN A 356 0.22 -17.16 4.42
CA GLN A 356 -0.37 -18.51 4.24
C GLN A 356 0.60 -19.63 4.62
N SER A 357 1.88 -19.47 4.30
CA SER A 357 2.93 -20.46 4.56
C SER A 357 3.41 -20.50 6.02
N TYR A 358 2.94 -19.61 6.89
CA TYR A 358 3.43 -19.53 8.28
C TYR A 358 3.24 -20.85 9.05
N PHE A 359 2.08 -21.48 8.88
CA PHE A 359 1.73 -22.75 9.54
C PHE A 359 2.28 -24.00 8.83
N ASN A 360 3.20 -23.83 7.88
CA ASN A 360 3.99 -24.97 7.37
C ASN A 360 5.03 -25.39 8.41
N ASN A 361 5.62 -24.41 9.11
CA ASN A 361 6.71 -24.61 10.08
C ASN A 361 6.34 -24.21 11.51
N SER A 362 5.13 -23.68 11.72
CA SER A 362 4.60 -23.31 13.05
C SER A 362 3.28 -24.03 13.30
N THR A 363 2.92 -24.21 14.56
CA THR A 363 1.65 -24.82 14.94
C THR A 363 0.74 -23.82 15.68
N LEU A 364 -0.58 -24.00 15.59
CA LEU A 364 -1.57 -23.27 16.38
C LEU A 364 -1.46 -23.60 17.87
N GLU A 365 -1.11 -24.84 18.17
CA GLU A 365 -1.01 -25.42 19.51
C GLU A 365 0.10 -24.75 20.34
N ASP A 366 1.18 -24.32 19.68
CA ASP A 366 2.33 -23.68 20.31
C ASP A 366 2.13 -22.16 20.56
N LEU A 367 1.04 -21.57 20.07
CA LEU A 367 0.80 -20.13 20.21
C LEU A 367 0.38 -19.76 21.64
N PRO A 368 0.90 -18.65 22.21
CA PRO A 368 0.46 -18.12 23.50
C PRO A 368 -1.06 -17.90 23.57
N LEU A 369 -1.66 -18.07 24.76
CA LEU A 369 -3.12 -17.92 24.93
C LEU A 369 -3.57 -16.47 24.72
N SER A 370 -2.68 -15.51 24.96
CA SER A 370 -2.88 -14.10 24.61
C SER A 370 -3.15 -13.85 23.13
N VAL A 371 -2.76 -14.75 22.22
CA VAL A 371 -3.10 -14.67 20.80
C VAL A 371 -4.58 -15.03 20.60
N GLU A 372 -5.45 -14.03 20.66
CA GLU A 372 -6.90 -14.20 20.56
C GLU A 372 -7.41 -14.20 19.12
N ILE A 373 -6.73 -13.48 18.22
CA ILE A 373 -7.15 -13.35 16.81
C ILE A 373 -5.94 -13.61 15.92
N ILE A 374 -6.12 -14.47 14.91
CA ILE A 374 -5.11 -14.73 13.89
C ILE A 374 -5.72 -14.39 12.54
N LYS A 375 -5.07 -13.52 11.76
CA LYS A 375 -5.43 -13.26 10.37
C LYS A 375 -4.38 -13.89 9.46
N ILE A 376 -4.83 -14.80 8.62
CA ILE A 376 -3.98 -15.54 7.68
C ILE A 376 -4.41 -15.11 6.29
N HIS A 377 -3.49 -14.49 5.55
CA HIS A 377 -3.81 -13.92 4.23
C HIS A 377 -4.98 -12.89 4.31
N LEU A 378 -5.54 -12.48 3.17
CA LEU A 378 -6.65 -11.52 3.11
C LEU A 378 -8.01 -12.10 3.60
N ASN A 379 -8.13 -13.42 3.64
CA ASN A 379 -9.44 -14.08 3.63
C ASN A 379 -9.73 -14.95 4.87
N ILE A 380 -8.72 -15.41 5.62
CA ILE A 380 -8.93 -16.30 6.77
C ILE A 380 -8.71 -15.55 8.08
N GLU A 381 -9.67 -15.67 9.00
CA GLU A 381 -9.60 -15.12 10.36
C GLU A 381 -9.95 -16.21 11.37
N LEU A 382 -9.06 -16.45 12.34
CA LEU A 382 -9.28 -17.36 13.45
C LEU A 382 -9.50 -16.56 14.73
N ARG A 383 -10.47 -16.98 15.55
CA ARG A 383 -10.75 -16.40 16.86
C ARG A 383 -10.67 -17.45 17.95
N ARG A 384 -9.84 -17.24 18.96
CA ARG A 384 -9.64 -18.21 20.04
C ARG A 384 -10.93 -18.40 20.83
N PHE A 385 -11.30 -19.64 21.07
CA PHE A 385 -12.51 -20.00 21.81
C PHE A 385 -12.17 -20.23 23.29
N ASN A 386 -12.80 -19.46 24.17
CA ASN A 386 -12.81 -19.65 25.62
C ASN A 386 -11.41 -19.84 26.27
N LYS A 387 -10.40 -19.07 25.83
CA LYS A 387 -9.00 -19.18 26.28
C LYS A 387 -8.39 -20.59 26.17
N SER A 388 -8.91 -21.40 25.26
CA SER A 388 -8.38 -22.75 24.98
C SER A 388 -7.43 -22.74 23.78
N THR A 389 -6.87 -23.89 23.43
CA THR A 389 -6.11 -24.10 22.19
C THR A 389 -7.01 -24.18 20.94
N THR A 390 -8.33 -24.17 21.10
CA THR A 390 -9.29 -24.24 20.00
C THR A 390 -9.61 -22.85 19.45
N PHE A 391 -9.78 -22.77 18.13
CA PHE A 391 -10.18 -21.56 17.41
C PHE A 391 -11.50 -21.76 16.65
N ILE A 392 -12.19 -20.66 16.36
CA ILE A 392 -13.28 -20.59 15.39
C ILE A 392 -12.72 -19.93 14.13
N GLY A 393 -12.77 -20.62 12.99
CA GLY A 393 -12.23 -20.14 11.72
C GLY A 393 -13.30 -19.56 10.81
N TYR A 394 -13.05 -18.37 10.29
CA TYR A 394 -13.91 -17.64 9.34
C TYR A 394 -13.16 -17.48 8.02
N ASN A 395 -13.78 -17.85 6.90
CA ASN A 395 -13.28 -17.57 5.56
C ASN A 395 -14.19 -16.49 4.93
N ARG A 396 -13.61 -15.41 4.41
CA ARG A 396 -14.35 -14.30 3.80
C ARG A 396 -14.76 -14.57 2.35
N GLU A 397 -14.09 -15.50 1.66
CA GLU A 397 -14.45 -15.89 0.29
C GLU A 397 -15.66 -16.83 0.25
N TYR A 398 -15.90 -17.58 1.33
CA TYR A 398 -16.98 -18.55 1.41
C TYR A 398 -17.91 -18.21 2.58
N PRO A 399 -19.21 -17.96 2.36
CA PRO A 399 -20.16 -17.53 3.39
C PRO A 399 -20.54 -18.66 4.40
N ILE A 400 -19.75 -19.73 4.49
CA ILE A 400 -19.98 -20.81 5.45
C ILE A 400 -19.38 -20.38 6.80
N SER A 401 -20.27 -20.21 7.78
CA SER A 401 -19.96 -19.86 9.16
C SER A 401 -19.00 -20.87 9.81
N GLY A 402 -17.82 -20.39 10.22
CA GLY A 402 -17.24 -20.68 11.53
C GLY A 402 -17.09 -22.15 11.92
N GLY A 403 -16.08 -22.87 11.43
CA GLY A 403 -15.73 -24.21 11.94
C GLY A 403 -14.82 -24.15 13.18
N PHE A 404 -14.94 -25.11 14.11
CA PHE A 404 -13.96 -25.28 15.19
C PHE A 404 -12.64 -25.85 14.63
N ILE A 405 -11.57 -25.07 14.68
CA ILE A 405 -10.21 -25.46 14.33
C ILE A 405 -9.50 -25.89 15.62
N LYS A 406 -9.34 -27.19 15.79
CA LYS A 406 -8.75 -27.79 17.01
C LYS A 406 -7.26 -28.10 16.87
N SER A 407 -6.76 -28.17 15.63
CA SER A 407 -5.36 -28.48 15.36
C SER A 407 -4.83 -27.74 14.14
N THR A 408 -3.51 -27.66 14.01
CA THR A 408 -2.83 -27.15 12.81
C THR A 408 -3.17 -27.96 11.57
N TYR A 409 -3.43 -29.26 11.72
CA TYR A 409 -3.89 -30.12 10.62
C TYR A 409 -5.22 -29.61 10.04
N ASN A 410 -6.23 -29.38 10.90
CA ASN A 410 -7.52 -28.83 10.46
C ASN A 410 -7.40 -27.43 9.84
N LEU A 411 -6.42 -26.65 10.30
CA LEU A 411 -6.14 -25.34 9.71
C LEU A 411 -5.56 -25.48 8.29
N ARG A 412 -4.67 -26.46 8.05
CA ARG A 412 -4.09 -26.68 6.73
C ARG A 412 -5.16 -27.09 5.72
N ASP A 413 -6.13 -27.91 6.13
CA ASP A 413 -7.30 -28.23 5.30
C ASP A 413 -8.04 -26.94 4.89
N LEU A 414 -8.35 -26.06 5.85
CA LEU A 414 -9.00 -24.76 5.58
C LEU A 414 -8.18 -23.83 4.68
N ILE A 415 -6.85 -23.93 4.71
CA ILE A 415 -5.94 -23.06 3.95
C ILE A 415 -5.71 -23.59 2.52
N TYR A 416 -5.61 -24.91 2.34
CA TYR A 416 -5.11 -25.53 1.11
C TYR A 416 -6.17 -26.32 0.34
N ASP A 417 -7.21 -26.85 0.99
CA ASP A 417 -8.32 -27.49 0.28
C ASP A 417 -9.36 -26.45 -0.14
N LYS A 418 -9.47 -26.27 -1.46
CA LYS A 418 -10.47 -25.41 -2.12
C LYS A 418 -11.88 -26.00 -2.12
N GLU A 419 -12.05 -27.21 -1.59
CA GLU A 419 -13.34 -27.85 -1.40
C GLU A 419 -13.61 -27.98 0.09
N PHE A 420 -14.21 -26.94 0.69
CA PHE A 420 -15.18 -27.22 1.74
C PHE A 420 -16.37 -27.89 1.06
N ASP A 421 -16.19 -29.17 0.78
CA ASP A 421 -17.28 -30.08 0.50
C ASP A 421 -18.29 -29.91 1.66
N LYS A 422 -19.56 -29.73 1.30
CA LYS A 422 -20.67 -29.51 2.24
C LYS A 422 -20.79 -30.69 3.21
N CYS A 423 -19.99 -30.72 4.27
CA CYS A 423 -20.10 -31.69 5.34
C CYS A 423 -19.80 -31.04 6.69
N VAL A 424 -20.54 -29.98 7.02
CA VAL A 424 -20.88 -29.74 8.43
C VAL A 424 -21.96 -30.75 8.77
N ASN A 425 -21.55 -31.90 9.32
CA ASN A 425 -22.49 -32.80 9.95
C ASN A 425 -23.02 -32.09 11.21
N ASN A 426 -24.23 -31.53 11.10
CA ASN A 426 -24.91 -30.70 12.10
C ASN A 426 -25.20 -31.42 13.43
N ASP A 427 -24.85 -32.70 13.57
CA ASP A 427 -25.22 -33.51 14.73
C ASP A 427 -24.37 -33.26 16.00
N LYS A 428 -23.28 -32.48 15.92
CA LYS A 428 -22.42 -32.18 17.10
C LYS A 428 -22.55 -30.77 17.67
N ILE A 429 -23.33 -29.87 17.05
CA ILE A 429 -23.62 -28.54 17.62
C ILE A 429 -24.91 -28.55 18.46
N SER A 430 -25.77 -29.57 18.31
CA SER A 430 -26.99 -29.73 19.11
C SER A 430 -26.77 -30.28 20.52
N THR A 431 -25.55 -30.72 20.87
CA THR A 431 -25.25 -31.36 22.17
C THR A 431 -24.45 -30.48 23.15
N ILE A 432 -24.10 -29.24 22.78
CA ILE A 432 -23.42 -28.28 23.68
C ILE A 432 -24.35 -27.10 24.08
N ILE A 433 -25.60 -27.10 23.62
CA ILE A 433 -26.64 -26.19 24.11
C ILE A 433 -27.76 -27.02 24.74
N LYS A 434 -27.50 -27.51 25.96
CA LYS A 434 -28.51 -27.79 27.00
C LYS A 434 -27.92 -27.47 28.36
#